data_AF-A0A968NUG3-F1
#
_entry.id   AF-A0A968NUG3-F1
#
_cell.length_a   1.000
_cell.length_b   1.000
_cell.length_c   1.000
_cell.angle_alpha   90.00
_cell.angle_beta   90.00
_cell.angle_gamma   90.00
#
_symmetry.space_group_name_H-M   'P 1'
#
loop_
_entity.id
_entity.type
_entity.pdbx_description
1 polymer ?
#
loop_
_entity_poly.entity_id
_entity_poly.type
_entity_poly.pdbx_seq_one_letter_code
_entity_poly.pdbx_strand_id
1 'polypeptide(L)'
;MDGEQTDYTDRSPAVGDSRRAIAYSMDALVPGLYFWFGKIAIRIGGSPPETNYPGTIHSFAGAALVLPGYRIYSTYQGSYDPR
;
A
#
# COMPACT_ATOMS: atom_id res chain seq x y z
N MET A 1 -13.73 -5.28 37.40
CA MET A 1 -12.29 -5.25 37.06
C MET A 1 -12.21 -5.81 35.66
N ASP A 2 -12.42 -4.91 34.71
CA ASP A 2 -12.64 -5.21 33.31
C ASP A 2 -11.28 -5.48 32.66
N GLY A 3 -11.04 -6.75 32.34
CA GLY A 3 -9.88 -7.15 31.57
C GLY A 3 -10.07 -6.71 30.13
N GLU A 4 -9.51 -5.56 29.77
CA GLU A 4 -9.40 -5.08 28.39
C GLU A 4 -8.43 -5.98 27.63
N GLN A 5 -8.97 -7.08 27.10
CA GLN A 5 -8.25 -8.01 26.24
C GLN A 5 -8.07 -7.34 24.88
N THR A 6 -6.95 -6.64 24.72
CA THR A 6 -6.54 -6.05 23.45
C THR A 6 -6.28 -7.18 22.45
N ASP A 7 -7.18 -7.32 21.48
CA ASP A 7 -7.08 -8.21 20.33
C ASP A 7 -5.90 -7.78 19.45
N TYR A 8 -4.70 -8.28 19.75
CA TYR A 8 -3.56 -8.25 18.84
C TYR A 8 -3.82 -9.30 17.75
N THR A 9 -4.82 -9.08 16.89
CA THR A 9 -4.95 -9.90 15.68
C THR A 9 -3.70 -9.62 14.83
N ASP A 10 -2.79 -10.59 14.81
CA ASP A 10 -1.73 -10.76 13.84
C ASP A 10 -2.35 -10.87 12.45
N ARG A 11 -2.76 -9.74 11.88
CA ARG A 11 -3.16 -9.65 10.49
C ARG A 11 -1.87 -9.54 9.70
N SER A 12 -1.26 -10.68 9.39
CA SER A 12 -0.46 -10.78 8.18
C SER A 12 -1.28 -10.11 7.07
N PRO A 13 -0.82 -8.99 6.48
CA PRO A 13 -1.63 -8.26 5.53
C PRO A 13 -1.99 -9.25 4.41
N ALA A 14 -3.28 -9.42 4.13
CA ALA A 14 -3.68 -10.23 3.00
C ALA A 14 -2.95 -9.67 1.77
N VAL A 15 -2.59 -10.48 0.79
CA VAL A 15 -1.87 -10.00 -0.42
C VAL A 15 -2.59 -8.79 -1.08
N GLY A 16 -3.92 -8.73 -0.96
CA GLY A 16 -4.73 -7.56 -1.35
C GLY A 16 -4.46 -6.30 -0.53
N ASP A 17 -4.19 -6.42 0.77
CA ASP A 17 -3.81 -5.30 1.65
C ASP A 17 -2.45 -4.72 1.29
N SER A 18 -1.48 -5.54 0.86
CA SER A 18 -0.14 -5.03 0.51
C SER A 18 -0.17 -4.17 -0.75
N ARG A 19 -0.90 -4.58 -1.79
CA ARG A 19 -1.09 -3.77 -3.02
C ARG A 19 -1.89 -2.50 -2.73
N ARG A 20 -2.94 -2.61 -1.90
CA ARG A 20 -3.72 -1.47 -1.42
C ARG A 20 -2.86 -0.48 -0.63
N ALA A 21 -1.96 -0.97 0.21
CA ALA A 21 -1.03 -0.14 0.98
C ALA A 21 -0.06 0.64 0.09
N ILE A 22 0.41 0.03 -1.01
CA ILE A 22 1.26 0.71 -1.99
C ILE A 22 0.44 1.76 -2.76
N ALA A 23 -0.76 1.41 -3.23
CA ALA A 23 -1.66 2.36 -3.90
C ALA A 23 -1.92 3.60 -3.02
N TYR A 24 -2.33 3.37 -1.77
CA TYR A 24 -2.54 4.44 -0.79
C TYR A 24 -1.29 5.29 -0.56
N SER A 25 -0.13 4.65 -0.39
CA SER A 25 1.12 5.38 -0.13
C SER A 25 1.55 6.23 -1.35
N MET A 26 1.32 5.74 -2.57
CA MET A 26 1.59 6.52 -3.79
C MET A 26 0.61 7.69 -3.96
N ASP A 27 -0.67 7.48 -3.65
CA ASP A 27 -1.73 8.48 -3.77
C ASP A 27 -1.56 9.62 -2.74
N ALA A 28 -1.25 9.25 -1.49
CA ALA A 28 -0.92 10.20 -0.43
C ALA A 28 0.52 10.74 -0.51
N LEU A 29 1.31 10.34 -1.52
CA LEU A 29 2.71 10.74 -1.72
C LEU A 29 3.57 10.54 -0.46
N VAL A 30 3.32 9.44 0.27
CA VAL A 30 4.13 9.05 1.42
C VAL A 30 5.48 8.55 0.91
N PRO A 31 6.61 9.05 1.43
CA PRO A 31 7.92 8.62 0.98
C PRO A 31 8.14 7.12 1.17
N GLY A 32 8.75 6.50 0.16
CA GLY A 32 9.07 5.08 0.19
C GLY A 32 9.44 4.51 -1.17
N LEU A 33 9.95 3.29 -1.11
CA LEU A 33 10.26 2.47 -2.27
C LEU A 33 9.31 1.28 -2.29
N TYR A 34 8.60 1.13 -3.41
CA TYR A 34 7.54 0.16 -3.56
C TYR A 34 7.77 -0.70 -4.80
N PHE A 35 7.58 -2.00 -4.65
CA PHE A 35 7.63 -2.96 -5.75
C PHE A 35 6.47 -3.92 -5.64
N TRP A 36 5.92 -4.33 -6.78
CA TRP A 36 4.94 -5.40 -6.84
C TRP A 36 5.23 -6.29 -8.04
N PHE A 37 5.03 -7.60 -7.86
CA PHE A 37 5.18 -8.62 -8.89
C PHE A 37 4.25 -9.80 -8.58
N GLY A 38 3.12 -9.88 -9.28
CA GLY A 38 2.07 -10.86 -8.98
C GLY A 38 1.63 -10.74 -7.51
N LYS A 39 1.70 -11.83 -6.75
CA LYS A 39 1.29 -11.85 -5.33
C LYS A 39 2.33 -11.23 -4.38
N ILE A 40 3.52 -10.91 -4.88
CA ILE A 40 4.60 -10.33 -4.07
C ILE A 40 4.46 -8.81 -4.10
N ALA A 41 4.52 -8.20 -2.93
CA ALA A 41 4.57 -6.76 -2.75
C ALA A 41 5.64 -6.44 -1.70
N ILE A 42 6.59 -5.59 -2.06
CA ILE A 42 7.67 -5.14 -1.19
C ILE A 42 7.53 -3.64 -0.99
N ARG A 43 7.65 -3.20 0.25
CA ARG A 43 7.55 -1.81 0.66
C ARG A 43 8.65 -1.49 1.65
N ILE A 44 9.37 -0.40 1.40
CA ILE A 44 10.28 0.24 2.35
C ILE A 44 9.74 1.66 2.59
N GLY A 45 9.28 1.96 3.80
CA GLY A 45 8.55 3.20 4.12
C GLY A 45 7.04 3.08 3.88
N GLY A 46 6.39 4.17 3.47
CA GLY A 46 4.93 4.23 3.29
C GLY A 46 4.12 4.16 4.58
N SER A 47 2.80 4.05 4.44
CA SER A 47 1.85 4.00 5.56
C SER A 47 0.80 2.91 5.36
N PRO A 48 0.31 2.25 6.42
CA PRO A 48 -0.89 1.41 6.30
C PRO A 48 -2.03 2.18 5.62
N PRO A 49 -2.82 1.53 4.76
CA PRO A 49 -3.95 2.17 4.12
C PRO A 49 -5.05 2.45 5.15
N GLU A 50 -5.78 3.54 4.96
CA GLU A 50 -7.00 3.78 5.74
C GLU A 50 -8.03 2.64 5.51
N THR A 51 -8.87 2.42 6.53
CA THR A 51 -9.85 1.32 6.52
C THR A 51 -10.82 1.40 5.34
N ASN A 52 -11.15 2.62 4.90
CA ASN A 52 -12.09 2.92 3.83
C ASN A 52 -11.41 3.25 2.48
N TYR A 53 -10.08 3.13 2.36
CA TYR A 53 -9.40 3.43 1.11
C TYR A 53 -9.73 2.36 0.04
N PRO A 54 -10.38 2.71 -1.08
CA PRO A 54 -10.89 1.74 -2.04
C PRO A 54 -9.84 1.35 -3.10
N GLY A 55 -8.74 2.09 -3.20
CA GLY A 55 -7.81 1.99 -4.32
C GLY A 55 -6.89 0.77 -4.27
N THR A 56 -6.53 0.22 -5.43
CA THR A 56 -5.54 -0.86 -5.54
C THR A 56 -4.74 -0.81 -6.83
N ILE A 57 -3.65 -1.57 -6.91
CA ILE A 57 -2.81 -1.66 -8.10
C ILE A 57 -3.31 -2.79 -9.01
N HIS A 58 -3.76 -2.41 -10.20
CA HIS A 58 -4.31 -3.33 -11.22
C HIS A 58 -3.29 -3.83 -12.24
N SER A 59 -1.99 -3.66 -11.98
CA SER A 59 -0.92 -4.17 -12.85
C SER A 59 -0.29 -5.44 -12.28
N PHE A 60 0.27 -6.28 -13.16
CA PHE A 60 0.96 -7.50 -12.75
C PHE A 60 2.26 -7.18 -12.02
N ALA A 61 3.06 -6.26 -12.57
CA ALA A 61 4.36 -5.89 -12.04
C ALA A 61 4.63 -4.39 -12.19
N GLY A 62 5.46 -3.86 -11.31
CA GLY A 62 5.94 -2.49 -11.39
C GLY A 62 6.67 -2.04 -10.12
N ALA A 63 7.12 -0.81 -10.17
CA ALA A 63 7.86 -0.16 -9.10
C ALA A 63 7.46 1.31 -8.98
N ALA A 64 7.57 1.85 -7.77
CA ALA A 64 7.44 3.26 -7.52
C ALA A 64 8.43 3.73 -6.46
N LEU A 65 8.97 4.92 -6.64
CA LEU A 65 9.80 5.64 -5.70
C LEU A 65 9.13 6.98 -5.40
N VAL A 66 8.74 7.17 -4.15
CA VAL A 66 8.25 8.45 -3.64
C VAL A 66 9.35 9.06 -2.79
N LEU A 67 9.82 10.23 -3.21
CA LEU A 67 10.78 11.04 -2.46
C LEU A 67 10.04 12.11 -1.66
N PRO A 68 10.63 12.60 -0.55
CA PRO A 68 10.14 13.77 0.14
C PRO A 68 9.94 14.97 -0.80
N GLY A 69 8.96 15.83 -0.49
CA GLY A 69 8.64 16.98 -1.33
C GLY A 69 7.84 16.65 -2.59
N TYR A 70 6.93 15.67 -2.50
CA TYR A 70 5.92 15.36 -3.52
C TYR A 70 6.46 14.89 -4.88
N ARG A 71 7.65 14.26 -4.90
CA ARG A 71 8.24 13.71 -6.13
C ARG A 71 7.99 12.22 -6.19
N ILE A 72 7.23 11.77 -7.18
CA ILE A 72 6.97 10.35 -7.44
C ILE A 72 7.50 9.95 -8.82
N TYR A 73 8.20 8.82 -8.85
CA TYR A 73 8.57 8.11 -10.07
C TYR A 73 7.91 6.75 -10.02
N SER A 74 7.01 6.45 -10.94
CA SER A 74 6.27 5.18 -10.94
C SER A 74 6.23 4.60 -12.34
N THR A 75 6.33 3.28 -12.42
CA THR A 75 6.03 2.54 -13.66
C THR A 75 4.54 2.26 -13.81
N TYR A 76 3.73 2.53 -12.78
CA TYR A 76 2.28 2.38 -12.85
C TYR A 76 1.64 3.56 -13.57
N GLN A 77 0.83 3.26 -14.60
CA GLN A 77 0.12 4.25 -15.41
C GLN A 77 -1.41 4.07 -15.37
N GLY A 78 -1.92 3.21 -14.48
CA GLY A 78 -3.35 2.92 -14.36
C GLY A 78 -4.08 3.81 -13.34
N SER A 79 -5.42 3.72 -13.32
CA SER A 79 -6.22 4.25 -12.20
C SER A 79 -6.13 3.29 -11.00
N TYR A 80 -6.25 3.81 -9.78
CA TYR A 80 -6.41 2.99 -8.57
C TYR A 80 -7.86 2.54 -8.36
N ASP A 81 -8.83 3.07 -9.10
CA ASP A 81 -10.26 2.83 -8.88
C ASP A 81 -10.61 1.33 -8.85
N PRO A 82 -11.49 0.90 -7.92
CA PRO A 82 -11.99 -0.46 -7.92
C PRO A 82 -12.74 -0.72 -9.24
N ARG A 83 -12.42 -1.85 -9.88
CA ARG A 83 -13.10 -2.36 -11.08
C ARG A 83 -14.05 -3.49 -10.70
#